data_AF-A0A4V6PFM8-F1
#
_entry.id   AF-A0A4V6PFM8-F1
#
_cell.length_a   1.000
_cell.length_b   1.000
_cell.length_c   1.000
_cell.angle_alpha   90.00
_cell.angle_beta   90.00
_cell.angle_gamma   90.00
#
_symmetry.space_group_name_H-M   'P 1'
#
loop_
_entity.id
_entity.type
_entity.pdbx_description
1 polymer ?
#
loop_
_entity_poly.entity_id
_entity_poly.type
_entity_poly.pdbx_seq_one_letter_code
_entity_poly.pdbx_strand_id
1 'polypeptide(L)'
;MDKSKLIELIKFSKRKGIYELLYLHYSGYIDNLAYETAATIISEELGIKVSHHTIRRIRKFKQSQNSTNGKAKKVESEITIFQGSSTIQEPDPIAKKLEYLKTFKPIDVFAEKEVLQESGFKPLD
;
A
#
# COMPACT_ATOMS: atom_id res chain seq x y z
N MET A 1 22.17 4.08 -18.01
CA MET A 1 23.29 4.27 -17.05
C MET A 1 24.19 3.06 -17.16
N ASP A 2 25.51 3.25 -17.25
CA ASP A 2 26.45 2.13 -17.36
C ASP A 2 26.47 1.31 -16.06
N LYS A 3 26.54 -0.02 -16.18
CA LYS A 3 26.54 -0.95 -15.04
C LYS A 3 27.65 -0.67 -14.03
N SER A 4 28.83 -0.27 -14.51
CA SER A 4 29.98 0.14 -13.70
C SER A 4 29.68 1.37 -12.83
N LYS A 5 29.07 2.41 -13.42
CA LYS A 5 28.66 3.61 -12.68
C LYS A 5 27.59 3.30 -11.62
N LEU A 6 26.70 2.34 -11.88
CA LEU A 6 25.69 1.91 -10.89
C LEU A 6 26.35 1.24 -9.67
N ILE A 7 27.33 0.37 -9.91
CA ILE A 7 28.11 -0.27 -8.86
C ILE A 7 28.86 0.77 -8.02
N GLU A 8 29.48 1.76 -8.67
CA GLU A 8 30.13 2.88 -7.98
C GLU A 8 29.12 3.66 -7.13
N LEU A 9 27.97 4.05 -7.68
CA LEU A 9 26.94 4.74 -6.91
C LEU A 9 26.44 3.90 -5.73
N ILE A 10 26.27 2.59 -5.88
CA ILE A 10 25.85 1.73 -4.77
C ILE A 10 26.94 1.65 -3.69
N LYS A 11 28.22 1.57 -4.08
CA LYS A 11 29.35 1.56 -3.15
C LYS A 11 29.52 2.89 -2.40
N PHE A 12 29.28 4.02 -3.06
CA PHE A 12 29.48 5.37 -2.51
C PHE A 12 28.22 6.00 -1.92
N SER A 13 27.02 5.51 -2.23
CA SER A 13 25.79 6.14 -1.77
C SER A 13 25.54 5.90 -0.28
N LYS A 14 25.02 6.93 0.38
CA LYS A 14 24.46 6.82 1.72
C LYS A 14 23.26 5.86 1.68
N ARG A 15 23.04 5.12 2.76
CA ARG A 15 22.02 4.03 2.90
C ARG A 15 20.63 4.34 2.32
N LYS A 16 20.19 5.60 2.26
CA LYS A 16 18.89 6.00 1.70
C LYS A 16 18.82 5.85 0.17
N GLY A 17 19.89 6.17 -0.58
CA GLY A 17 19.87 6.15 -2.05
C GLY A 17 20.01 4.75 -2.66
N ILE A 18 20.66 3.82 -1.94
CA ILE A 18 20.91 2.45 -2.42
C ILE A 18 19.60 1.73 -2.79
N TYR A 19 18.56 1.88 -1.97
CA TYR A 19 17.29 1.20 -2.20
C TYR A 19 16.55 1.71 -3.44
N GLU A 20 16.55 3.02 -3.66
CA GLU A 20 15.94 3.64 -4.84
C GLU A 20 16.70 3.24 -6.10
N LEU A 21 18.04 3.26 -6.07
CA LEU A 21 18.89 2.85 -7.18
C LEU A 21 18.69 1.36 -7.55
N LEU A 22 18.66 0.49 -6.55
CA LEU A 22 18.38 -0.93 -6.76
C LEU A 22 16.98 -1.13 -7.36
N TYR A 23 15.98 -0.45 -6.83
CA TYR A 23 14.62 -0.57 -7.33
C TYR A 23 14.47 -0.03 -8.76
N LEU A 24 15.11 1.09 -9.08
CA LEU A 24 15.06 1.69 -10.41
C LEU A 24 15.55 0.72 -11.49
N HIS A 25 16.65 0.00 -11.22
CA HIS A 25 17.27 -0.90 -12.19
C HIS A 25 16.74 -2.33 -12.16
N TYR A 26 16.26 -2.80 -11.01
CA TYR A 26 15.89 -4.20 -10.80
C TYR A 26 14.42 -4.39 -10.41
N SER A 27 13.55 -3.40 -10.64
CA SER A 27 12.12 -3.44 -10.27
C SER A 27 11.43 -4.71 -10.75
N GLY A 28 11.70 -5.19 -11.97
CA GLY A 28 11.10 -6.42 -12.50
C GLY A 28 11.42 -7.66 -11.66
N TYR A 29 12.69 -7.84 -11.27
CA TYR A 29 13.09 -8.94 -10.39
C TYR A 29 12.57 -8.72 -8.97
N ILE A 30 12.65 -7.47 -8.49
CA ILE A 30 12.23 -7.10 -7.15
C ILE A 30 10.74 -7.27 -6.98
N ASP A 31 9.87 -7.07 -7.97
CA ASP A 31 8.42 -7.19 -7.79
C ASP A 31 7.92 -8.61 -8.05
N ASN A 32 8.49 -9.32 -9.03
CA ASN A 32 7.89 -10.55 -9.56
C ASN A 32 8.49 -11.84 -9.00
N LEU A 33 9.72 -11.83 -8.46
CA LEU A 33 10.38 -13.05 -7.98
C LEU A 33 10.18 -13.31 -6.48
N ALA A 34 10.62 -14.46 -5.98
CA ALA A 34 10.76 -14.66 -4.54
C ALA A 34 11.92 -13.79 -3.99
N TYR A 35 11.85 -13.43 -2.71
CA TYR A 35 12.82 -12.53 -2.08
C TYR A 35 14.26 -13.04 -2.17
N GLU A 36 14.45 -14.33 -1.96
CA GLU A 36 15.76 -14.98 -2.02
C GLU A 36 16.29 -14.99 -3.44
N THR A 37 15.49 -15.47 -4.41
CA THR A 37 15.89 -15.49 -5.83
C THR A 37 16.23 -14.10 -6.38
N ALA A 38 15.44 -13.09 -6.04
CA ALA A 38 15.74 -11.71 -6.45
C ALA A 38 17.05 -11.22 -5.85
N ALA A 39 17.28 -11.51 -4.57
CA ALA A 39 18.51 -11.11 -3.88
C ALA A 39 19.73 -11.80 -4.50
N THR A 40 19.65 -13.09 -4.84
CA THR A 40 20.75 -13.85 -5.46
C THR A 40 21.11 -13.28 -6.82
N ILE A 41 20.13 -13.10 -7.72
CA ILE A 41 20.36 -12.56 -9.07
C ILE A 41 20.98 -11.17 -9.01
N ILE A 42 20.42 -10.28 -8.19
CA ILE A 42 20.93 -8.91 -8.04
C ILE A 42 22.35 -8.93 -7.46
N SER A 43 22.62 -9.83 -6.51
CA SER A 43 23.95 -9.94 -5.91
C SER A 43 25.01 -10.41 -6.89
N GLU A 44 24.68 -11.43 -7.69
CA GLU A 44 25.56 -11.96 -8.74
C GLU A 44 25.81 -10.93 -9.82
N GLU A 45 24.76 -10.22 -10.26
CA GLU A 45 24.90 -9.22 -11.30
C GLU A 45 25.76 -8.03 -10.87
N LEU A 46 25.59 -7.54 -9.65
CA LEU A 46 26.31 -6.36 -9.14
C LEU A 46 27.66 -6.69 -8.53
N GLY A 47 27.92 -7.96 -8.20
CA GLY A 47 29.07 -8.36 -7.39
C GLY A 47 29.02 -7.80 -5.97
N ILE A 48 27.82 -7.54 -5.44
CA ILE A 48 27.60 -6.96 -4.10
C ILE A 48 26.61 -7.86 -3.36
N LYS A 49 26.89 -8.17 -2.09
CA LYS A 49 25.97 -8.97 -1.27
C LYS A 49 24.69 -8.20 -0.94
N VAL A 50 23.60 -8.51 -1.65
CA VAL A 50 22.25 -8.01 -1.36
C VAL A 50 21.51 -9.07 -0.55
N SER A 51 21.02 -8.69 0.63
CA SER A 51 20.23 -9.61 1.46
C SER A 51 18.78 -9.68 1.00
N HIS A 52 18.11 -10.83 1.21
CA HIS A 52 16.67 -10.94 0.98
C HIS A 52 15.86 -9.94 1.84
N HIS A 53 16.37 -9.55 3.02
CA HIS A 53 15.79 -8.50 3.85
C HIS A 53 15.78 -7.13 3.17
N THR A 54 16.81 -6.83 2.37
CA THR A 54 16.88 -5.61 1.55
C THR A 54 15.70 -5.59 0.57
N ILE A 55 15.49 -6.68 -0.16
CA ILE A 55 14.39 -6.81 -1.12
C ILE A 55 13.03 -6.66 -0.42
N ARG A 56 12.86 -7.33 0.73
CA ARG A 56 11.64 -7.22 1.55
C ARG A 56 11.37 -5.77 2.00
N ARG A 57 12.40 -5.03 2.43
CA ARG A 57 12.26 -3.63 2.81
C ARG A 57 11.84 -2.75 1.64
N ILE A 58 12.43 -2.96 0.46
CA ILE A 58 12.09 -2.20 -0.75
C ILE A 58 10.60 -2.39 -1.08
N ARG A 59 10.10 -3.63 -1.11
CA ARG A 59 8.66 -3.89 -1.38
C ARG A 59 7.74 -3.24 -0.35
N LYS A 60 8.04 -3.39 0.94
CA LYS A 60 7.24 -2.78 2.01
C LYS A 60 7.21 -1.26 1.90
N PHE A 61 8.34 -0.64 1.60
CA PHE A 61 8.43 0.80 1.42
C PHE A 61 7.55 1.28 0.25
N LYS A 62 7.62 0.60 -0.90
CA LYS A 62 6.77 0.89 -2.06
C LYS A 62 5.27 0.71 -1.76
N GLN A 63 4.90 -0.40 -1.09
CA GLN A 63 3.52 -0.65 -0.68
C GLN A 63 2.98 0.47 0.23
N SER A 64 3.80 0.95 1.16
CA SER A 64 3.45 2.07 2.03
C SER A 64 3.26 3.37 1.27
N GLN A 65 4.06 3.65 0.24
CA GLN A 65 3.87 4.86 -0.57
C GLN A 65 2.57 4.80 -1.40
N ASN A 66 2.24 3.64 -1.94
CA ASN A 66 1.01 3.45 -2.70
C ASN A 66 -0.24 3.58 -1.81
N SER A 67 -0.19 3.11 -0.56
CA SER A 67 -1.32 3.25 0.38
C SER A 67 -1.49 4.67 0.91
N THR A 68 -0.41 5.45 1.06
CA THR A 68 -0.48 6.87 1.44
C THR A 68 -0.92 7.76 0.29
N ASN A 69 -0.51 7.46 -0.95
CA ASN A 69 -0.92 8.22 -2.14
C ASN A 69 -2.35 7.92 -2.59
N GLY A 70 -2.93 6.77 -2.19
CA GLY A 70 -4.33 6.44 -2.43
C GLY A 70 -5.33 7.34 -1.69
N LYS A 71 -4.90 8.16 -0.72
CA LYS A 71 -5.75 9.14 -0.03
C LYS A 71 -5.59 10.58 -0.56
N ALA A 72 -4.69 10.82 -1.52
CA ALA A 72 -4.46 12.16 -2.06
C ALA A 72 -4.13 12.11 -3.56
N LYS A 73 -5.18 12.13 -4.39
CA LYS A 73 -5.29 12.84 -5.68
C LYS A 73 -6.48 12.31 -6.51
N LYS A 74 -7.69 12.83 -6.22
CA LYS A 74 -8.57 13.27 -7.30
C LYS A 74 -8.12 14.68 -7.65
N VAL A 75 -7.12 14.79 -8.50
CA VAL A 75 -6.88 16.02 -9.27
C VAL A 75 -6.71 15.54 -10.70
N GLU A 76 -7.85 15.22 -11.31
CA GLU A 76 -7.97 15.21 -12.75
C GLU A 76 -7.67 16.64 -13.19
N SER A 77 -6.49 16.84 -13.77
CA SER A 77 -6.22 18.04 -14.55
C SER A 77 -7.02 17.90 -15.86
N GLU A 78 -8.32 18.20 -15.79
CA GLU A 78 -9.09 18.50 -16.98
C GLU A 78 -8.55 19.80 -17.57
N ILE A 79 -7.93 19.64 -18.74
CA ILE A 79 -7.56 20.73 -19.62
C ILE A 79 -8.87 21.38 -20.05
N THR A 80 -9.13 22.58 -19.53
CA THR A 80 -10.22 23.46 -19.96
C THR A 80 -10.05 23.78 -21.44
N ILE A 81 -10.84 23.13 -22.29
CA ILE A 81 -11.22 23.68 -23.59
C ILE A 81 -12.61 24.27 -23.41
N PHE A 82 -12.64 25.59 -23.28
CA PHE A 82 -13.84 26.41 -23.36
C PHE A 82 -14.49 26.21 -24.74
N GLN A 83 -15.70 25.66 -24.80
CA GLN A 83 -16.69 25.97 -25.84
C GLN A 83 -18.07 25.38 -25.49
N GLY A 84 -19.10 26.24 -25.43
CA GLY A 84 -20.48 25.85 -25.70
C GLY A 84 -21.42 25.86 -24.49
N SER A 85 -22.32 26.84 -24.50
CA SER A 85 -23.49 27.03 -23.64
C SER A 85 -24.48 25.85 -23.59
N SER A 86 -25.01 25.53 -22.40
CA SER A 86 -26.47 25.39 -22.17
C SER A 86 -26.79 24.97 -20.73
N THR A 87 -27.70 25.72 -20.13
CA THR A 87 -28.26 25.59 -18.77
C THR A 87 -29.13 24.34 -18.64
N ILE A 88 -28.83 23.44 -17.68
CA ILE A 88 -29.78 22.44 -17.14
C ILE A 88 -29.51 22.31 -15.64
N GLN A 89 -30.53 22.60 -14.82
CA GLN A 89 -30.50 22.57 -13.36
C GLN A 89 -30.12 21.17 -12.84
N GLU A 90 -29.04 21.09 -12.07
CA GLU A 90 -28.70 19.93 -11.25
C GLU A 90 -29.72 19.77 -10.11
N PRO A 91 -30.23 18.56 -9.83
CA PRO A 91 -30.97 18.30 -8.60
C PRO A 91 -30.00 18.29 -7.41
N ASP A 92 -30.32 19.07 -6.37
CA ASP A 92 -29.50 19.27 -5.18
C ASP A 92 -28.94 17.95 -4.60
N PRO A 93 -27.61 17.79 -4.50
CA PRO A 93 -26.96 16.55 -4.03
C PRO A 93 -27.20 16.26 -2.55
N ILE A 94 -27.82 17.19 -1.82
CA ILE A 94 -28.12 17.08 -0.38
C ILE A 94 -29.35 16.17 -0.16
N ALA A 95 -30.35 16.23 -1.04
CA ALA A 95 -31.59 15.47 -0.88
C ALA A 95 -31.35 13.95 -0.92
N LYS A 96 -30.45 13.48 -1.81
CA LYS A 96 -30.05 12.07 -1.90
C LYS A 96 -29.28 11.57 -0.66
N LYS A 97 -28.50 12.43 0.00
CA LYS A 97 -27.74 12.03 1.21
C LYS A 97 -28.63 11.78 2.43
N LEU A 98 -29.79 12.43 2.51
CA LEU A 98 -30.72 12.31 3.65
C LEU A 98 -31.59 11.05 3.60
N GLU A 99 -31.72 10.40 2.44
CA GLU A 99 -32.52 9.18 2.29
C GLU A 99 -31.89 7.99 3.04
N TYR A 100 -30.56 7.91 3.07
CA TYR A 100 -29.80 6.86 3.77
C TYR A 100 -29.88 6.95 5.31
N LEU A 101 -30.28 8.10 5.86
CA LEU A 101 -30.45 8.28 7.31
C LEU A 101 -31.81 7.76 7.80
N LYS A 102 -32.81 7.63 6.91
CA LYS A 102 -34.13 7.10 7.28
C LYS A 102 -34.13 5.60 7.52
N THR A 103 -33.18 4.87 6.94
CA THR A 103 -33.07 3.41 7.03
C THR A 103 -31.99 2.94 8.02
N PHE A 104 -31.33 3.87 8.72
CA PHE A 104 -30.29 3.53 9.67
C PHE A 104 -30.90 3.02 10.99
N LYS A 105 -30.77 1.72 11.25
CA LYS A 105 -30.98 1.14 12.59
C LYS A 105 -29.63 0.98 13.28
N PRO A 106 -29.43 1.53 14.49
CA PRO A 106 -28.20 1.30 15.23
C PRO A 106 -28.06 -0.18 15.56
N ILE A 107 -26.86 -0.72 15.33
CA ILE A 107 -26.49 -2.08 15.73
C ILE A 107 -26.26 -2.05 17.24
N ASP A 108 -27.05 -2.82 17.98
CA ASP A 108 -26.94 -2.90 19.43
C ASP A 108 -25.75 -3.81 19.80
N VAL A 109 -24.62 -3.18 20.12
CA VAL A 109 -23.34 -3.86 20.36
C VAL A 109 -23.25 -4.46 21.78
N PHE A 110 -24.28 -4.25 22.61
CA PHE A 110 -24.36 -4.72 24.01
C PHE A 110 -25.26 -5.93 24.22
N ALA A 111 -25.71 -6.60 23.16
CA ALA A 111 -26.36 -7.91 23.31
C ALA A 111 -25.31 -8.98 23.68
N GLU A 112 -24.84 -8.95 24.93
CA GLU A 112 -24.06 -10.01 25.55
C GLU A 112 -24.86 -11.31 25.48
N LYS A 113 -24.41 -12.22 24.62
CA LYS A 113 -24.86 -13.62 24.67
C LYS A 113 -24.32 -14.21 25.96
N GLU A 114 -25.19 -14.43 26.93
CA GLU A 114 -24.91 -15.26 28.10
C GLU A 114 -24.44 -16.65 27.63
N VAL A 115 -23.14 -16.92 27.76
CA VAL A 115 -22.62 -18.28 27.67
C VAL A 115 -22.67 -18.83 29.10
N LEU A 116 -23.74 -19.57 29.39
CA LEU A 116 -23.84 -20.40 30.59
C LEU A 116 -22.66 -21.38 30.64
N GLN A 117 -21.72 -21.12 31.55
CA GLN A 117 -20.68 -22.07 31.92
C GLN A 117 -21.32 -23.05 32.92
N GLU A 118 -21.75 -24.22 32.46
CA GLU A 118 -22.16 -25.29 33.35
C GLU A 118 -20.95 -25.80 34.14
N SER A 119 -21.11 -25.73 35.45
CA SER A 119 -20.17 -26.11 36.49
C SER A 119 -19.99 -27.63 36.53
N GLY A 120 -18.74 -28.07 36.64
CA GLY A 120 -18.42 -29.49 36.70
C GLY A 120 -17.06 -29.78 37.33
N PHE A 121 -16.79 -29.25 38.52
CA PHE A 121 -15.72 -29.81 39.34
C PHE A 121 -16.11 -29.82 40.83
N LYS A 122 -16.31 -31.04 41.36
CA LYS A 122 -16.50 -31.32 42.78
C LYS A 122 -15.13 -31.39 43.49
N PRO A 123 -15.02 -30.99 44.76
CA PRO A 123 -13.81 -31.15 45.56
C PRO A 123 -13.79 -32.50 46.30
N LEU A 124 -12.61 -33.09 46.49
CA LEU A 124 -12.20 -34.09 47.51
C LEU A 124 -10.66 -34.12 47.44
N ASP A 125 -9.84 -34.02 48.49
CA ASP A 125 -9.98 -33.91 49.96
C ASP A 125 -8.91 -32.94 50.48
#